data_AF-A0A2E1B803-F1
#
_entry.id   AF-A0A2E1B803-F1
#
_cell.length_a   1.000
_cell.length_b   1.000
_cell.length_c   1.000
_cell.angle_alpha   90.00
_cell.angle_beta   90.00
_cell.angle_gamma   90.00
#
_symmetry.space_group_name_H-M   'P 1'
#
loop_
_entity.id
_entity.type
_entity.pdbx_description
1 polymer ?
#
loop_
_entity_poly.entity_id
_entity_poly.type
_entity_poly.pdbx_seq_one_letter_code
_entity_poly.pdbx_strand_id
1 'polypeptide(L)'
;MTYETMSAADVAETFGIARATFLHRRAELERKHGFPPPLPIARPYRWRAEAVRKWHAAWDEAGPKQSAADLRQTVITQDRALLLSRYAAANHNGAAA
;
A
#
# COMPACT_ATOMS: atom_id res chain seq x y z
N MET A 1 -12.48 20.92 -23.83
CA MET A 1 -11.57 19.98 -23.13
C MET A 1 -12.43 18.95 -22.43
N THR A 2 -12.64 17.79 -23.05
CA THR A 2 -13.39 16.68 -22.46
C THR A 2 -12.45 15.92 -21.53
N TYR A 3 -12.80 15.84 -20.24
CA TYR A 3 -12.05 15.06 -19.26
C TYR A 3 -12.72 13.71 -19.04
N GLU A 4 -11.92 12.65 -19.01
CA GLU A 4 -12.37 11.29 -18.72
C GLU A 4 -12.90 11.22 -17.28
N THR A 5 -14.05 10.57 -17.09
CA THR A 5 -14.67 10.40 -15.77
C THR A 5 -14.86 8.93 -15.43
N MET A 6 -14.67 8.60 -14.17
CA MET A 6 -14.85 7.25 -13.62
C MET A 6 -16.07 7.22 -12.70
N SER A 7 -16.80 6.11 -12.74
CA SER A 7 -17.86 5.78 -11.81
C SER A 7 -17.29 5.17 -10.52
N ALA A 8 -18.15 4.97 -9.53
CA ALA A 8 -17.74 4.30 -8.29
C ALA A 8 -17.33 2.83 -8.50
N ALA A 9 -17.84 2.19 -9.55
CA ALA A 9 -17.44 0.82 -9.90
C ALA A 9 -16.00 0.81 -10.45
N ASP A 10 -15.71 1.67 -11.42
CA ASP A 10 -14.40 1.77 -12.06
C ASP A 10 -13.31 2.15 -11.04
N VAL A 11 -13.63 3.07 -10.12
CA VAL A 11 -12.72 3.42 -9.01
C VAL A 11 -12.50 2.20 -8.11
N ALA A 12 -13.55 1.48 -7.72
CA ALA A 12 -13.39 0.31 -6.85
C ALA A 12 -12.56 -0.80 -7.50
N GLU A 13 -12.74 -1.01 -8.81
CA GLU A 13 -11.94 -1.94 -9.61
C GLU A 13 -10.47 -1.57 -9.63
N THR A 14 -10.14 -0.28 -9.77
CA THR A 14 -8.76 0.22 -9.71
C THR A 14 -8.06 -0.14 -8.40
N PHE A 15 -8.82 -0.13 -7.30
CA PHE A 15 -8.33 -0.44 -5.96
C PHE A 15 -8.41 -1.94 -5.63
N GLY A 16 -8.95 -2.77 -6.53
CA GLY A 16 -9.17 -4.20 -6.29
C GLY A 16 -10.16 -4.51 -5.16
N ILE A 17 -11.12 -3.60 -4.89
CA ILE A 17 -12.12 -3.77 -3.82
C ILE A 17 -13.55 -3.73 -4.36
N ALA A 18 -14.50 -4.24 -3.58
CA ALA A 18 -15.91 -4.14 -3.92
C ALA A 18 -16.41 -2.68 -3.90
N ARG A 19 -17.29 -2.33 -4.85
CA ARG A 19 -17.91 -1.00 -4.96
C ARG A 19 -18.56 -0.52 -3.65
N ALA A 20 -19.28 -1.40 -2.95
CA ALA A 20 -19.93 -1.06 -1.69
C ALA A 20 -18.90 -0.67 -0.61
N THR A 21 -17.79 -1.43 -0.54
CA THR A 21 -16.67 -1.15 0.38
C THR A 21 -16.02 0.18 0.06
N PHE A 22 -15.78 0.49 -1.22
CA PHE A 22 -15.27 1.80 -1.64
C PHE A 22 -16.20 2.93 -1.19
N LEU A 23 -17.50 2.84 -1.48
CA LEU A 23 -18.45 3.89 -1.11
C LEU A 23 -18.54 4.12 0.40
N HIS A 24 -18.45 3.04 1.20
CA HIS A 24 -18.43 3.12 2.65
C HIS A 24 -17.18 3.83 3.18
N ARG A 25 -16.00 3.49 2.63
CA ARG A 25 -14.71 4.06 3.04
C ARG A 25 -14.38 5.40 2.40
N ARG A 26 -15.07 5.79 1.33
CA ARG A 26 -14.80 7.02 0.55
C ARG A 26 -14.66 8.26 1.42
N ALA A 27 -15.60 8.48 2.34
CA ALA A 27 -15.58 9.67 3.19
C ALA A 27 -14.34 9.69 4.12
N GLU A 28 -13.88 8.53 4.55
CA GLU A 28 -12.64 8.40 5.31
C GLU A 28 -11.41 8.65 4.43
N LEU A 29 -11.37 8.06 3.24
CA LEU A 29 -10.30 8.28 2.26
C LEU A 29 -10.16 9.75 1.88
N GLU A 30 -11.28 10.45 1.67
CA GLU A 30 -11.31 11.88 1.35
C GLU A 30 -10.75 12.71 2.52
N ARG A 31 -11.23 12.46 3.74
CA ARG A 31 -10.86 13.26 4.92
C ARG A 31 -9.46 12.98 5.46
N LYS A 32 -9.05 11.70 5.54
CA LYS A 32 -7.79 11.29 6.19
C LYS A 32 -6.64 11.16 5.20
N HIS A 33 -6.94 10.82 3.95
CA HIS A 33 -5.95 10.41 2.97
C HIS A 33 -5.95 11.32 1.72
N GLY A 34 -6.76 12.38 1.72
CA GLY A 34 -6.81 13.35 0.63
C GLY A 34 -7.29 12.76 -0.69
N PHE A 35 -8.12 11.72 -0.65
CA PHE A 35 -8.69 11.12 -1.86
C PHE A 35 -9.49 12.18 -2.65
N PRO A 36 -9.41 12.19 -4.00
CA PRO A 36 -10.06 13.21 -4.80
C PRO A 36 -11.58 13.29 -4.56
N PRO A 37 -12.14 14.49 -4.37
CA PRO A 37 -13.58 14.65 -4.21
C PRO A 37 -14.29 14.27 -5.52
N PRO A 38 -15.54 13.75 -5.43
CA PRO A 38 -16.36 13.53 -6.61
C PRO A 38 -16.68 14.86 -7.30
N LEU A 39 -16.96 14.80 -8.60
CA LEU A 39 -17.41 15.93 -9.38
C LEU A 39 -18.73 16.51 -8.80
N PRO A 40 -18.84 17.83 -8.70
CA PRO A 40 -20.04 18.47 -8.18
C PRO A 40 -21.26 18.13 -9.06
N ILE A 41 -22.40 17.87 -8.42
CA ILE A 41 -23.72 17.65 -9.04
C ILE A 41 -23.84 16.33 -9.83
N ALA A 42 -22.78 15.54 -9.97
CA ALA A 42 -22.85 14.22 -10.60
C ALA A 42 -23.53 13.19 -9.66
N ARG A 43 -24.78 12.83 -9.95
CA ARG A 43 -25.45 11.64 -9.41
C ARG A 43 -25.75 10.67 -10.55
N PRO A 44 -25.30 9.40 -10.49
CA PRO A 44 -24.43 8.81 -9.46
C PRO A 44 -23.03 9.45 -9.41
N TYR A 45 -22.34 9.35 -8.27
CA TYR A 45 -21.02 9.97 -8.06
C TYR A 45 -20.04 9.60 -9.18
N ARG A 46 -19.31 10.61 -9.66
CA ARG A 46 -18.25 10.47 -10.65
C ARG A 46 -16.99 11.19 -10.21
N TRP A 47 -15.83 10.69 -10.62
CA TRP A 47 -14.53 11.30 -10.36
C TRP A 47 -13.81 11.59 -11.67
N ARG A 48 -12.87 12.52 -11.64
CA ARG A 48 -11.93 12.70 -12.76
C ARG A 48 -10.97 11.53 -12.78
N ALA A 49 -10.92 10.80 -13.90
CA ALA A 49 -10.11 9.59 -14.01
C ALA A 49 -8.63 9.85 -13.73
N GLU A 50 -8.11 10.95 -14.28
CA GLU A 50 -6.72 11.38 -14.08
C GLU A 50 -6.38 11.61 -12.61
N ALA A 51 -7.28 12.26 -11.85
CA ALA A 51 -7.04 12.56 -10.43
C ALA A 51 -6.99 11.28 -9.59
N VAL A 52 -7.90 10.33 -9.86
CA VAL A 52 -7.92 9.04 -9.16
C VAL A 52 -6.67 8.24 -9.47
N ARG A 53 -6.28 8.13 -10.75
CA ARG A 53 -5.08 7.40 -11.16
C ARG A 53 -3.80 7.99 -10.55
N LYS A 54 -3.65 9.33 -10.57
CA LYS A 54 -2.52 10.01 -9.93
C LYS A 54 -2.46 9.78 -8.42
N TRP A 55 -3.61 9.88 -7.75
CA TRP A 55 -3.68 9.60 -6.31
C TRP A 55 -3.33 8.14 -6.00
N HIS A 56 -3.82 7.19 -6.80
CA HIS A 56 -3.53 5.76 -6.60
C HIS A 56 -2.05 5.45 -6.80
N ALA A 57 -1.42 5.97 -7.87
CA ALA A 57 0.01 5.83 -8.07
C ALA A 57 0.83 6.40 -6.90
N ALA A 58 0.46 7.58 -6.41
CA ALA A 58 1.12 8.18 -5.25
C ALA A 58 0.90 7.37 -3.96
N TRP A 59 -0.27 6.74 -3.81
CA TRP A 59 -0.60 5.87 -2.68
C TRP A 59 0.22 4.57 -2.71
N ASP A 60 0.38 3.96 -3.89
CA ASP A 60 1.21 2.77 -4.08
C ASP A 60 2.70 3.08 -3.85
N GLU A 61 3.20 4.20 -4.38
CA GLU A 61 4.58 4.66 -4.17
C GLU A 61 4.87 5.00 -2.72
N ALA A 62 3.90 5.57 -1.99
CA ALA A 62 4.07 5.87 -0.58
C ALA A 62 4.30 4.60 0.27
N GLY A 63 3.87 3.44 -0.22
CA GLY A 63 3.98 2.14 0.44
C GLY A 63 3.35 2.11 1.83
N PRO A 64 3.12 0.93 2.42
CA PRO A 64 3.02 0.86 3.86
C PRO A 64 4.37 1.32 4.43
N LYS A 65 4.43 2.52 5.02
CA LYS A 65 5.58 2.93 5.84
C LYS A 65 5.81 1.81 6.84
N GLN A 66 6.85 1.00 6.62
CA GLN A 66 7.19 -0.10 7.51
C GLN A 66 7.21 0.46 8.92
N SER A 67 6.44 -0.15 9.82
CA SER A 67 6.42 0.31 11.19
C SER A 67 7.82 0.10 11.78
N ALA A 68 8.18 0.89 12.80
CA ALA A 68 9.42 0.67 13.52
C ALA A 68 9.51 -0.75 14.10
N ALA A 69 8.38 -1.42 14.33
CA ALA A 69 8.33 -2.82 14.76
C ALA A 69 8.74 -3.78 13.62
N ASP A 70 8.25 -3.55 12.40
CA ASP A 70 8.59 -4.38 11.23
C ASP A 70 10.09 -4.28 10.91
N LEU A 71 10.64 -3.06 10.94
CA LEU A 71 12.08 -2.82 10.74
C LEU A 71 12.93 -3.54 11.79
N ARG A 72 12.55 -3.48 13.06
CA ARG A 72 13.26 -4.20 14.14
C ARG A 72 13.22 -5.71 13.92
N GLN A 73 12.07 -6.25 13.52
CA GLN A 73 11.92 -7.68 13.28
C GLN A 73 12.82 -8.15 12.11
N THR A 74 12.93 -7.35 11.04
CA THR A 74 13.84 -7.63 9.93
C THR A 74 15.31 -7.67 10.39
N VAL A 75 15.76 -6.67 11.17
CA VAL A 75 17.14 -6.61 11.68
C VAL A 75 17.45 -7.81 12.58
N ILE A 76 16.56 -8.14 13.53
CA ILE A 76 16.73 -9.31 14.42
C ILE A 76 16.86 -10.60 13.60
N THR A 77 16.08 -10.72 12.53
CA THR A 77 16.11 -11.91 11.66
C THR A 77 17.43 -12.01 10.89
N GLN A 78 17.94 -10.88 10.37
CA GLN A 78 19.24 -10.82 9.70
C GLN A 78 20.40 -11.14 10.64
N ASP A 79 20.41 -10.55 11.83
CA ASP A 79 21.43 -10.80 12.85
C ASP A 79 21.42 -12.27 13.30
N ARG A 80 20.24 -12.86 13.49
CA ARG A 80 20.11 -14.28 13.83
C ARG A 80 20.69 -15.18 12.73
N ALA A 81 20.40 -14.88 11.46
CA ALA A 81 20.96 -15.65 10.34
C ALA A 81 22.49 -15.56 10.31
N LEU A 82 23.04 -14.36 10.49
CA LEU A 82 24.48 -14.14 10.54
C LEU A 82 25.15 -14.90 11.70
N LEU A 83 24.55 -14.86 12.89
CA LEU A 83 25.04 -15.59 14.05
C LEU A 83 25.04 -17.10 13.80
N LEU A 84 23.95 -17.65 13.27
CA LEU A 84 23.86 -19.08 12.95
C LEU A 84 24.89 -19.50 11.89
N SER A 85 25.11 -18.68 10.85
CA SER A 85 26.17 -18.94 9.86
C SER A 85 27.56 -18.92 10.47
N ARG A 86 27.84 -18.00 11.40
CA ARG A 86 29.13 -17.94 12.13
C ARG A 86 29.33 -19.13 13.05
N TYR A 87 28.29 -19.55 13.77
CA TYR A 87 28.33 -20.75 14.62
C TYR A 87 28.55 -22.02 13.80
N ALA A 88 27.88 -22.15 12.64
CA ALA A 88 28.12 -23.27 11.73
C ALA A 88 29.58 -23.30 11.28
N ALA A 89 30.13 -22.17 10.81
CA ALA A 89 31.51 -22.07 10.37
C ALA A 89 32.53 -22.38 11.49
N ALA A 90 32.26 -21.96 12.73
CA ALA A 90 33.12 -22.25 13.88
C ALA A 90 33.09 -23.72 14.30
N ASN A 91 31.91 -24.36 14.29
CA ASN A 91 31.79 -25.78 14.64
C ASN A 91 32.47 -26.71 13.62
N HIS A 92 32.55 -26.32 12.34
CA HIS A 92 33.29 -27.09 11.33
C HIS A 92 34.81 -27.11 11.57
N ASN A 93 35.36 -26.12 12.28
CA ASN A 93 36.80 -26.06 12.58
C ASN A 93 37.21 -26.86 13.83
N GLY A 94 36.26 -27.29 14.67
CA GLY A 94 36.53 -28.04 15.89
C GLY A 94 36.53 -29.57 15.74
N ALA A 95 36.03 -30.09 14.60
CA ALA A 95 35.91 -31.53 14.36
C ALA A 95 37.11 -32.16 13.62
N ALA A 96 38.18 -31.40 13.37
CA ALA A 96 39.36 -31.83 12.63
C ALA A 96 40.69 -31.63 13.42
N ALA A 97 40.65 -31.75 14.74
CA ALA A 97 41.82 -31.75 15.62
C ALA A 97 41.94 -33.07 16.38
#